data_AF-A0A0Q9MZ16-F1
#
_entry.id   AF-A0A0Q9MZ16-F1
#
_cell.length_a   1.000
_cell.length_b   1.000
_cell.length_c   1.000
_cell.angle_alpha   90.00
_cell.angle_beta   90.00
_cell.angle_gamma   90.00
#
_symmetry.space_group_name_H-M   'P 1'
#
loop_
_entity.id
_entity.type
_entity.pdbx_description
1 polymer ?
#
loop_
_entity_poly.entity_id
_entity_poly.type
_entity_poly.pdbx_seq_one_letter_code
_entity_poly.pdbx_strand_id
1 'polypeptide(L)'
;MANSKIIVVGGGLAGLMATIKAAEAGVHVQLFSLVPVKRSHSVCAQGGINGAVNTKGEGDSTWEHFDDTVYGGDFLANQPPVKALCDAAPGIIHLMDRMGVMFNRTPEGLLDFRRFGGTKYHRTAFAGATTGQQLLYALDEQVRRWETAGLVTKFEHWEFLGSVIDDEGVCRGIAAQDLRSMEIQTFPADAVILATGGPGIIFGKTTNSVINTGTAASAVYQQGVKYANGEMIQIHPTAIPGDDKLRLMSESARGEGGRIWTYKDGKPWYFLEEKYPAYGNLVPRDIATREIFSVCIDQKLGINGENMVYLDLSHKDPKELDIKLGGIMEIYEKFMGDDPRKIPMKIFPAVHYSMGGMWVDYNMMTNIPGLFAAGECEYQHHGANRLGANSLVSAIYDGMVSGPKAVEYIRGLSKHADDTSSIIYDREKKRHQDRYESLLKMNNGTENAYVLHKELGDMMNANMTVVRYNDRLTETIGKIKDLKERYNNINITDTARWNNQGVAFTRQLWNMFELAEAMTVGALMRDESRGAHYKPDFPERDDDNFMKTTIADWTPDGPKISYDEIDVSLIKPRKRDYSTEKKKEGS
;
A
#
# COMPACT_ATOMS: atom_id res chain seq x y z
N MET A 1 32.73 -9.81 17.93
CA MET A 1 31.98 -8.90 17.04
C MET A 1 31.00 -8.16 17.92
N ALA A 2 30.85 -6.84 17.76
CA ALA A 2 29.76 -6.12 18.42
C ALA A 2 28.44 -6.86 18.16
N ASN A 3 27.53 -6.84 19.14
CA ASN A 3 26.28 -7.60 19.06
C ASN A 3 25.31 -6.83 18.15
N SER A 4 25.58 -6.82 16.84
CA SER A 4 24.86 -6.00 15.87
C SER A 4 23.38 -6.37 15.83
N LYS A 5 22.52 -5.35 15.88
CA LYS A 5 21.07 -5.49 15.97
C LYS A 5 20.40 -4.75 14.82
N ILE A 6 19.46 -5.42 14.17
CA ILE A 6 18.52 -4.79 13.24
C ILE A 6 17.14 -4.78 13.87
N ILE A 7 16.43 -3.67 13.75
CA ILE A 7 15.00 -3.58 14.07
C ILE A 7 14.21 -3.59 12.76
N VAL A 8 13.14 -4.40 12.72
CA VAL A 8 12.14 -4.35 11.64
C VAL A 8 10.81 -3.94 12.25
N VAL A 9 10.17 -2.92 11.69
CA VAL A 9 8.85 -2.42 12.13
C VAL A 9 7.81 -2.73 11.07
N GLY A 10 6.93 -3.68 11.37
CA GLY A 10 5.84 -4.12 10.49
C GLY A 10 5.96 -5.60 10.13
N GLY A 11 5.00 -6.41 10.58
CA GLY A 11 4.94 -7.85 10.31
C GLY A 11 4.22 -8.25 9.01
N GLY A 12 4.26 -7.40 7.97
CA GLY A 12 3.74 -7.74 6.64
C GLY A 12 4.73 -8.57 5.82
N LEU A 13 4.40 -8.87 4.56
CA LEU A 13 5.29 -9.66 3.69
C LEU A 13 6.72 -9.09 3.59
N ALA A 14 6.84 -7.76 3.44
CA ALA A 14 8.14 -7.09 3.34
C ALA A 14 8.97 -7.23 4.61
N GLY A 15 8.39 -6.93 5.77
CA GLY A 15 9.11 -7.00 7.04
C GLY A 15 9.45 -8.42 7.46
N LEU A 16 8.57 -9.41 7.20
CA LEU A 16 8.89 -10.81 7.45
C LEU A 16 10.03 -11.30 6.55
N MET A 17 10.02 -10.95 5.25
CA MET A 17 11.11 -11.31 4.35
C MET A 17 12.43 -10.61 4.73
N ALA A 18 12.41 -9.33 5.07
CA ALA A 18 13.59 -8.60 5.57
C ALA A 18 14.16 -9.26 6.84
N THR A 19 13.28 -9.65 7.77
CA THR A 19 13.66 -10.38 8.99
C THR A 19 14.34 -11.70 8.66
N ILE A 20 13.77 -12.49 7.75
CA ILE A 20 14.37 -13.76 7.31
C ILE A 20 15.76 -13.52 6.70
N LYS A 21 15.91 -12.53 5.81
CA LYS A 21 17.20 -12.26 5.15
C LYS A 21 18.27 -11.74 6.09
N ALA A 22 17.92 -10.89 7.05
CA ALA A 22 18.85 -10.45 8.08
C ALA A 22 19.28 -11.61 9.00
N ALA A 23 18.33 -12.46 9.41
CA ALA A 23 18.61 -13.64 10.24
C ALA A 23 19.47 -14.69 9.49
N GLU A 24 19.21 -14.92 8.19
CA GLU A 24 20.03 -15.77 7.32
C GLU A 24 21.50 -15.30 7.28
N ALA A 25 21.73 -13.99 7.40
CA ALA A 25 23.07 -13.40 7.45
C ALA A 25 23.71 -13.42 8.85
N GLY A 26 23.06 -14.05 9.84
CA GLY A 26 23.55 -14.22 11.21
C GLY A 26 23.36 -13.01 12.13
N VAL A 27 22.51 -12.05 11.75
CA VAL A 27 22.24 -10.84 12.55
C VAL A 27 20.97 -11.02 13.38
N HIS A 28 21.01 -10.61 14.65
CA HIS A 28 19.84 -10.66 15.51
C HIS A 28 18.83 -9.57 15.11
N VAL A 29 17.56 -9.95 14.97
CA VAL A 29 16.48 -9.07 14.55
C VAL A 29 15.43 -8.91 15.65
N GLN A 30 15.03 -7.68 15.94
CA GLN A 30 13.84 -7.40 16.73
C GLN A 30 12.71 -6.98 15.79
N LEU A 31 11.65 -7.80 15.70
CA LEU A 31 10.51 -7.59 14.81
C LEU A 31 9.32 -7.03 15.59
N PHE A 32 8.96 -5.78 15.33
CA PHE A 32 7.82 -5.09 15.92
C PHE A 32 6.60 -5.16 15.01
N SER A 33 5.41 -5.32 15.60
CA SER A 33 4.16 -5.31 14.85
C SER A 33 2.99 -4.83 15.71
N LEU A 34 2.13 -3.98 15.13
CA LEU A 34 0.94 -3.45 15.79
C LEU A 34 -0.09 -4.54 16.12
N VAL A 35 -0.11 -5.59 15.31
CA VAL A 35 -1.00 -6.76 15.43
C VAL A 35 -0.18 -8.03 15.33
N PRO A 36 -0.73 -9.22 15.65
CA PRO A 36 -0.06 -10.46 15.34
C PRO A 36 0.32 -10.51 13.85
N VAL A 37 1.56 -10.88 13.53
CA VAL A 37 2.13 -10.67 12.18
C VAL A 37 1.29 -11.33 11.08
N LYS A 38 0.68 -12.49 11.39
CA LYS A 38 -0.26 -13.21 10.52
C LYS A 38 -1.58 -12.48 10.21
N ARG A 39 -1.84 -11.34 10.86
CA ARG A 39 -3.03 -10.48 10.69
C ARG A 39 -2.70 -9.15 9.98
N SER A 40 -1.48 -8.99 9.50
CA SER A 40 -1.10 -7.85 8.64
C SER A 40 -1.96 -7.79 7.38
N HIS A 41 -2.11 -6.59 6.80
CA HIS A 41 -3.00 -6.38 5.64
C HIS A 41 -2.68 -7.29 4.44
N SER A 42 -1.43 -7.73 4.29
CA SER A 42 -1.03 -8.69 3.26
C SER A 42 -1.90 -9.96 3.23
N VAL A 43 -2.47 -10.39 4.37
CA VAL A 43 -3.37 -11.54 4.46
C VAL A 43 -4.62 -11.39 3.59
N CYS A 44 -5.05 -10.16 3.32
CA CYS A 44 -6.27 -9.84 2.60
C CYS A 44 -6.12 -9.97 1.07
N ALA A 45 -4.92 -10.22 0.54
CA ALA A 45 -4.72 -10.27 -0.90
C ALA A 45 -5.27 -11.57 -1.51
N GLN A 46 -6.25 -11.42 -2.40
CA GLN A 46 -6.94 -12.56 -3.04
C GLN A 46 -6.43 -12.83 -4.46
N GLY A 47 -5.98 -11.77 -5.15
CA GLY A 47 -5.71 -11.77 -6.58
C GLY A 47 -4.53 -12.65 -7.01
N GLY A 48 -3.44 -12.66 -6.25
CA GLY A 48 -2.25 -13.43 -6.58
C GLY A 48 -0.99 -12.57 -6.69
N ILE A 49 0.10 -13.21 -7.08
CA ILE A 49 1.44 -12.64 -7.15
C ILE A 49 1.99 -12.82 -8.57
N ASN A 50 2.49 -11.73 -9.17
CA ASN A 50 3.05 -11.79 -10.52
C ASN A 50 4.48 -12.34 -10.53
N GLY A 51 4.78 -13.18 -11.52
CA GLY A 51 6.12 -13.55 -11.93
C GLY A 51 6.12 -14.24 -13.29
N ALA A 52 6.95 -13.76 -14.22
CA ALA A 52 7.03 -14.25 -15.59
C ALA A 52 7.73 -15.62 -15.69
N VAL A 53 7.10 -16.67 -15.15
CA VAL A 53 7.60 -18.06 -15.22
C VAL A 53 7.30 -18.70 -16.59
N ASN A 54 6.25 -18.23 -17.29
CA ASN A 54 5.87 -18.66 -18.64
C ASN A 54 5.57 -20.17 -18.79
N THR A 55 5.00 -20.83 -17.77
CA THR A 55 4.61 -22.25 -17.86
C THR A 55 3.50 -22.51 -18.89
N LYS A 56 2.76 -21.47 -19.31
CA LYS A 56 1.71 -21.52 -20.34
C LYS A 56 2.23 -21.44 -21.78
N GLY A 57 3.52 -21.16 -21.98
CA GLY A 57 4.12 -21.09 -23.32
C GLY A 57 3.64 -19.91 -24.17
N GLU A 58 3.22 -18.81 -23.54
CA GLU A 58 2.71 -17.62 -24.23
C GLU A 58 3.83 -16.69 -24.73
N GLY A 59 5.08 -16.98 -24.37
CA GLY A 59 6.24 -16.14 -24.69
C GLY A 59 6.48 -15.00 -23.70
N ASP A 60 5.92 -15.11 -22.49
CA ASP A 60 6.16 -14.13 -21.42
C ASP A 60 7.64 -14.17 -20.97
N SER A 61 8.14 -13.03 -20.51
CA SER A 61 9.52 -12.86 -20.05
C SER A 61 9.62 -11.78 -18.97
N THR A 62 10.75 -11.73 -18.27
CA THR A 62 10.99 -10.66 -17.28
C THR A 62 11.01 -9.28 -17.93
N TRP A 63 11.40 -9.19 -19.21
CA TRP A 63 11.34 -7.96 -20.00
C TRP A 63 9.89 -7.53 -20.29
N GLU A 64 9.02 -8.47 -20.67
CA GLU A 64 7.59 -8.17 -20.88
C GLU A 64 6.89 -7.77 -19.58
N HIS A 65 7.23 -8.43 -18.46
CA HIS A 65 6.74 -8.03 -17.14
C HIS A 65 7.26 -6.64 -16.72
N PHE A 66 8.51 -6.33 -17.01
CA PHE A 66 9.10 -5.01 -16.80
C PHE A 66 8.40 -3.93 -17.64
N ASP A 67 8.22 -4.16 -18.94
CA ASP A 67 7.51 -3.23 -19.83
C ASP A 67 6.06 -3.00 -19.39
N ASP A 68 5.32 -4.06 -19.04
CA ASP A 68 3.95 -3.95 -18.53
C ASP A 68 3.90 -3.17 -17.21
N THR A 69 4.92 -3.31 -16.35
CA THR A 69 4.99 -2.60 -15.07
C THR A 69 5.28 -1.11 -15.26
N VAL A 70 6.24 -0.76 -16.11
CA VAL A 70 6.59 0.63 -16.43
C VAL A 70 5.45 1.32 -17.19
N TYR A 71 4.85 0.63 -18.17
CA TYR A 71 3.70 1.12 -18.91
C TYR A 71 2.46 1.29 -18.02
N GLY A 72 2.23 0.36 -17.09
CA GLY A 72 1.16 0.43 -16.10
C GLY A 72 1.33 1.60 -15.12
N GLY A 73 2.58 1.86 -14.70
CA GLY A 73 2.99 2.99 -13.84
C GLY A 73 3.07 4.34 -14.55
N ASP A 74 2.68 4.41 -15.82
CA ASP A 74 2.70 5.60 -16.67
C ASP A 74 4.08 6.29 -16.69
N PHE A 75 5.11 5.44 -16.76
CA PHE A 75 6.52 5.79 -16.86
C PHE A 75 7.11 6.54 -15.65
N LEU A 76 6.34 6.77 -14.58
CA LEU A 76 6.80 7.51 -13.40
C LEU A 76 7.64 6.66 -12.42
N ALA A 77 7.73 5.35 -12.64
CA ALA A 77 8.55 4.48 -11.80
C ALA A 77 10.02 4.53 -12.23
N ASN A 78 10.94 4.53 -11.26
CA ASN A 78 12.37 4.40 -11.55
C ASN A 78 12.65 3.04 -12.17
N GLN A 79 13.16 3.03 -13.40
CA GLN A 79 13.19 1.81 -14.21
C GLN A 79 14.19 0.74 -13.73
N PRO A 80 15.41 1.08 -13.27
CA PRO A 80 16.35 0.05 -12.78
C PRO A 80 15.81 -0.82 -11.64
N PRO A 81 15.22 -0.27 -10.55
CA PRO A 81 14.66 -1.10 -9.49
C PRO A 81 13.44 -1.92 -9.96
N VAL A 82 12.60 -1.38 -10.85
CA VAL A 82 11.48 -2.15 -11.43
C VAL A 82 11.97 -3.30 -12.29
N LYS A 83 13.03 -3.11 -13.08
CA LYS A 83 13.64 -4.19 -13.85
C LYS A 83 14.18 -5.28 -12.93
N ALA A 84 14.90 -4.91 -11.88
CA ALA A 84 15.45 -5.86 -10.92
C ALA A 84 14.34 -6.64 -10.17
N LEU A 85 13.24 -5.98 -9.83
CA LEU A 85 12.03 -6.61 -9.29
C LEU A 85 11.47 -7.66 -10.26
N CYS A 86 11.29 -7.31 -11.54
CA CYS A 86 10.71 -8.20 -12.55
C CYS A 86 11.64 -9.38 -12.87
N ASP A 87 12.95 -9.16 -12.87
CA ASP A 87 13.95 -10.21 -13.03
C ASP A 87 13.96 -11.20 -11.85
N ALA A 88 13.73 -10.70 -10.62
CA ALA A 88 13.65 -11.54 -9.42
C ALA A 88 12.31 -12.28 -9.27
N ALA A 89 11.24 -11.78 -9.88
CA ALA A 89 9.88 -12.27 -9.68
C ALA A 89 9.69 -13.78 -9.91
N PRO A 90 10.19 -14.41 -11.00
CA PRO A 90 10.09 -15.86 -11.18
C PRO A 90 10.78 -16.65 -10.05
N GLY A 91 11.93 -16.17 -9.58
CA GLY A 91 12.66 -16.75 -8.46
C GLY A 91 11.88 -16.67 -7.16
N ILE A 92 11.16 -15.56 -6.92
CA ILE A 92 10.27 -15.37 -5.77
C ILE A 92 9.10 -16.36 -5.82
N ILE A 93 8.47 -16.57 -6.99
CA ILE A 93 7.41 -17.58 -7.12
C ILE A 93 7.90 -18.96 -6.71
N HIS A 94 9.05 -19.39 -7.23
CA HIS A 94 9.62 -20.69 -6.89
C HIS A 94 10.10 -20.78 -5.43
N LEU A 95 10.56 -19.67 -4.85
CA LEU A 95 10.89 -19.60 -3.42
C LEU A 95 9.65 -19.88 -2.57
N MET A 96 8.55 -19.19 -2.84
CA MET A 96 7.30 -19.35 -2.11
C MET A 96 6.72 -20.76 -2.28
N ASP A 97 6.80 -21.31 -3.50
CA ASP A 97 6.41 -22.70 -3.78
C ASP A 97 7.20 -23.69 -2.91
N ARG A 98 8.53 -23.53 -2.83
CA ARG A 98 9.41 -24.36 -1.98
C ARG A 98 9.23 -24.14 -0.49
N MET A 99 8.73 -22.97 -0.07
CA MET A 99 8.35 -22.69 1.31
C MET A 99 7.00 -23.32 1.69
N GLY A 100 6.34 -24.04 0.78
CA GLY A 100 5.11 -24.77 1.05
C GLY A 100 3.83 -24.01 0.73
N VAL A 101 3.92 -22.87 0.03
CA VAL A 101 2.73 -22.15 -0.43
C VAL A 101 1.97 -23.02 -1.43
N MET A 102 0.70 -23.29 -1.11
CA MET A 102 -0.17 -24.17 -1.91
C MET A 102 -0.73 -23.44 -3.14
N PHE A 103 0.16 -23.06 -4.06
CA PHE A 103 -0.27 -22.52 -5.34
C PHE A 103 -1.09 -23.55 -6.13
N ASN A 104 -2.09 -23.05 -6.86
CA ASN A 104 -2.87 -23.85 -7.78
C ASN A 104 -1.97 -24.53 -8.81
N ARG A 105 -2.38 -25.73 -9.22
CA ARG A 105 -1.67 -26.55 -10.20
C ARG A 105 -2.53 -26.83 -11.41
N THR A 106 -1.89 -26.98 -12.56
CA THR A 106 -2.52 -27.55 -13.75
C THR A 106 -2.76 -29.06 -13.54
N PRO A 107 -3.59 -29.73 -14.38
CA PRO A 107 -3.79 -31.18 -14.29
C PRO A 107 -2.50 -32.00 -14.35
N GLU A 108 -1.46 -31.47 -15.02
CA GLU A 108 -0.13 -32.08 -15.14
C GLU A 108 0.74 -31.87 -13.89
N GLY A 109 0.27 -31.10 -12.90
CA GLY A 109 0.99 -30.83 -11.65
C GLY A 109 1.93 -29.63 -11.69
N LEU A 110 1.94 -28.83 -12.77
CA LEU A 110 2.74 -27.61 -12.88
C LEU A 110 2.08 -26.43 -12.15
N LEU A 111 2.83 -25.40 -11.79
CA LEU A 111 2.26 -24.15 -11.27
C LEU A 111 1.28 -23.56 -12.29
N ASP A 112 0.08 -23.23 -11.83
CA ASP A 112 -0.94 -22.58 -12.62
C ASP A 112 -0.88 -21.05 -12.48
N PHE A 113 -1.25 -20.37 -13.55
CA PHE A 113 -1.21 -18.91 -13.65
C PHE A 113 -2.47 -18.40 -14.34
N ARG A 114 -2.97 -17.26 -13.84
CA ARG A 114 -4.14 -16.57 -14.41
C ARG A 114 -3.77 -15.20 -14.96
N ARG A 115 -4.66 -14.64 -15.78
CA ARG A 115 -4.62 -13.21 -16.14
C ARG A 115 -5.16 -12.38 -15.00
N PHE A 116 -4.53 -11.24 -14.75
CA PHE A 116 -4.95 -10.33 -13.68
C PHE A 116 -4.43 -8.91 -13.95
N GLY A 117 -5.23 -7.89 -13.66
CA GLY A 117 -4.66 -6.55 -13.46
C GLY A 117 -4.23 -5.78 -14.71
N GLY A 118 -4.79 -6.07 -15.89
CA GLY A 118 -4.40 -5.43 -17.15
C GLY A 118 -3.23 -6.10 -17.88
N THR A 119 -2.76 -7.26 -17.40
CA THR A 119 -1.76 -8.09 -18.08
C THR A 119 -2.41 -9.01 -19.13
N LYS A 120 -1.77 -9.15 -20.30
CA LYS A 120 -2.23 -10.09 -21.35
C LYS A 120 -1.69 -11.50 -21.18
N TYR A 121 -0.56 -11.64 -20.47
CA TYR A 121 0.07 -12.93 -20.18
C TYR A 121 -0.45 -13.52 -18.86
N HIS A 122 -0.52 -14.85 -18.80
CA HIS A 122 -0.83 -15.61 -17.59
C HIS A 122 0.42 -15.69 -16.71
N ARG A 123 0.64 -14.67 -15.88
CA ARG A 123 1.81 -14.57 -14.98
C ARG A 123 1.47 -14.40 -13.51
N THR A 124 0.18 -14.39 -13.16
CA THR A 124 -0.24 -14.28 -11.77
C THR A 124 -0.41 -15.67 -11.16
N ALA A 125 0.53 -16.09 -10.32
CA ALA A 125 0.38 -17.28 -9.49
C ALA A 125 -0.61 -17.00 -8.36
N PHE A 126 -1.40 -18.01 -7.99
CA PHE A 126 -2.48 -17.86 -7.02
C PHE A 126 -2.70 -19.14 -6.21
N ALA A 127 -3.25 -18.98 -5.00
CA ALA A 127 -3.71 -20.07 -4.14
C ALA A 127 -5.19 -19.81 -3.81
N GLY A 128 -6.08 -20.34 -4.65
CA GLY A 128 -7.51 -20.05 -4.66
C GLY A 128 -7.77 -18.54 -4.63
N ALA A 129 -8.50 -18.11 -3.60
CA ALA A 129 -8.74 -16.69 -3.29
C ALA A 129 -8.02 -16.24 -2.00
N THR A 130 -6.98 -16.96 -1.55
CA THR A 130 -6.29 -16.73 -0.26
C THR A 130 -4.78 -16.55 -0.43
N THR A 131 -4.31 -16.18 -1.62
CA THR A 131 -2.86 -16.10 -1.93
C THR A 131 -2.05 -15.30 -0.91
N GLY A 132 -2.51 -14.11 -0.52
CA GLY A 132 -1.84 -13.27 0.47
C GLY A 132 -1.75 -13.92 1.85
N GLN A 133 -2.79 -14.65 2.26
CA GLN A 133 -2.77 -15.42 3.49
C GLN A 133 -1.73 -16.54 3.45
N GLN A 134 -1.70 -17.32 2.36
CA GLN A 134 -0.76 -18.43 2.21
C GLN A 134 0.70 -17.94 2.19
N LEU A 135 0.99 -16.86 1.46
CA LEU A 135 2.31 -16.22 1.43
C LEU A 135 2.73 -15.73 2.83
N LEU A 136 1.82 -15.05 3.54
CA LEU A 136 2.11 -14.50 4.85
C LEU A 136 2.37 -15.60 5.88
N TYR A 137 1.62 -16.71 5.82
CA TYR A 137 1.80 -17.84 6.73
C TYR A 137 3.12 -18.56 6.48
N ALA A 138 3.49 -18.78 5.21
CA ALA A 138 4.78 -19.37 4.87
C ALA A 138 5.95 -18.52 5.41
N LEU A 139 5.90 -17.20 5.29
CA LEU A 139 6.94 -16.32 5.83
C LEU A 139 6.93 -16.26 7.37
N ASP A 140 5.77 -16.20 8.02
CA ASP A 140 5.68 -16.26 9.49
C ASP A 140 6.30 -17.56 10.03
N GLU A 141 6.04 -18.70 9.38
CA GLU A 141 6.64 -19.99 9.75
C GLU A 141 8.17 -19.96 9.67
N GLN A 142 8.74 -19.35 8.62
CA GLN A 142 10.19 -19.18 8.51
C GLN A 142 10.74 -18.22 9.57
N VAL A 143 10.03 -17.14 9.90
CA VAL A 143 10.44 -16.24 10.99
C VAL A 143 10.39 -16.96 12.35
N ARG A 144 9.37 -17.78 12.61
CA ARG A 144 9.24 -18.59 13.84
C ARG A 144 10.36 -19.62 13.99
N ARG A 145 10.87 -20.16 12.88
CA ARG A 145 12.08 -20.98 12.88
C ARG A 145 13.28 -20.20 13.43
N TRP A 146 13.47 -18.95 12.98
CA TRP A 146 14.56 -18.09 13.45
C TRP A 146 14.36 -17.58 14.88
N GLU A 147 13.12 -17.38 15.31
CA GLU A 147 12.76 -17.12 16.71
C GLU A 147 13.18 -18.27 17.61
N THR A 148 12.88 -19.51 17.21
CA THR A 148 13.30 -20.72 17.94
C THR A 148 14.83 -20.86 17.97
N ALA A 149 15.52 -20.41 16.93
CA ALA A 149 16.99 -20.40 16.87
C ALA A 149 17.63 -19.24 17.67
N GLY A 150 16.84 -18.36 18.28
CA GLY A 150 17.33 -17.22 19.07
C GLY A 150 17.86 -16.04 18.25
N LEU A 151 17.61 -16.00 16.93
CA LEU A 151 18.02 -14.89 16.06
C LEU A 151 16.92 -13.84 15.84
N VAL A 152 15.67 -14.15 16.22
CA VAL A 152 14.56 -13.20 16.11
C VAL A 152 13.84 -13.08 17.44
N THR A 153 13.59 -11.84 17.87
CA THR A 153 12.67 -11.54 18.98
C THR A 153 11.46 -10.78 18.42
N LYS A 154 10.24 -11.29 18.64
CA LYS A 154 9.00 -10.63 18.19
C LYS A 154 8.33 -9.80 19.28
N PHE A 155 7.90 -8.61 18.90
CA PHE A 155 7.16 -7.65 19.70
C PHE A 155 5.81 -7.36 19.02
N GLU A 156 4.83 -8.24 19.23
CA GLU A 156 3.46 -8.06 18.73
C GLU A 156 2.65 -7.18 19.68
N HIS A 157 1.73 -6.37 19.15
CA HIS A 157 0.99 -5.32 19.86
C HIS A 157 1.85 -4.13 20.31
N TRP A 158 2.95 -3.87 19.60
CA TRP A 158 3.79 -2.69 19.81
C TRP A 158 3.61 -1.70 18.66
N GLU A 159 3.36 -0.44 19.02
CA GLU A 159 3.26 0.66 18.06
C GLU A 159 4.57 1.45 18.01
N PHE A 160 5.09 1.66 16.80
CA PHE A 160 6.21 2.56 16.56
C PHE A 160 5.78 4.02 16.75
N LEU A 161 6.57 4.78 17.53
CA LEU A 161 6.29 6.19 17.81
C LEU A 161 7.21 7.15 17.05
N GLY A 162 8.43 6.72 16.73
CA GLY A 162 9.46 7.53 16.08
C GLY A 162 10.83 6.84 16.08
N SER A 163 11.72 7.29 15.22
CA SER A 163 13.12 6.85 15.18
C SER A 163 13.94 7.61 16.23
N VAL A 164 14.90 6.93 16.85
CA VAL A 164 15.92 7.57 17.69
C VAL A 164 17.03 8.05 16.75
N ILE A 165 17.17 9.36 16.60
CA ILE A 165 18.17 9.98 15.73
C ILE A 165 19.24 10.64 16.61
N ASP A 166 20.50 10.32 16.35
CA ASP A 166 21.63 10.92 17.08
C ASP A 166 21.95 12.34 16.58
N ASP A 167 22.89 13.00 17.26
CA ASP A 167 23.26 14.38 16.93
C ASP A 167 24.03 14.50 15.60
N GLU A 168 24.43 13.37 14.98
CA GLU A 168 25.01 13.29 13.63
C GLU A 168 23.94 13.06 12.55
N GLY A 169 22.66 12.94 12.93
CA GLY A 169 21.55 12.70 12.02
C GLY A 169 21.38 11.24 11.61
N VAL A 170 21.99 10.29 12.32
CA VAL A 170 21.90 8.85 12.04
C VAL A 170 20.82 8.20 12.89
N CYS A 171 20.02 7.32 12.30
CA CYS A 171 19.06 6.50 13.03
C CYS A 171 19.78 5.40 13.84
N ARG A 172 19.56 5.37 15.15
CA ARG A 172 20.19 4.46 16.12
C ARG A 172 19.19 3.55 16.84
N GLY A 173 17.96 3.46 16.35
CA GLY A 173 16.91 2.66 16.97
C GLY A 173 15.54 3.32 16.88
N ILE A 174 14.61 2.85 17.72
CA ILE A 174 13.22 3.33 17.73
C ILE A 174 12.73 3.62 19.14
N ALA A 175 11.71 4.47 19.24
CA ALA A 175 10.78 4.51 20.36
C ALA A 175 9.50 3.76 19.99
N ALA A 176 9.00 2.90 20.88
CA ALA A 176 7.79 2.14 20.68
C ALA A 176 6.95 2.05 21.96
N GLN A 177 5.65 1.83 21.81
CA GLN A 177 4.69 1.67 22.89
C GLN A 177 4.03 0.30 22.84
N ASP A 178 4.03 -0.45 23.94
CA ASP A 178 3.18 -1.63 24.10
C ASP A 178 1.72 -1.19 24.24
N LEU A 179 0.85 -1.63 23.35
CA LEU A 179 -0.57 -1.27 23.38
C LEU A 179 -1.35 -1.97 24.50
N ARG A 180 -0.77 -2.93 25.22
CA ARG A 180 -1.41 -3.59 26.36
C ARG A 180 -1.10 -2.85 27.65
N SER A 181 0.18 -2.69 27.99
CA SER A 181 0.61 -1.97 29.19
C SER A 181 0.64 -0.46 29.05
N MET A 182 0.61 0.06 27.81
CA MET A 182 0.88 1.46 27.44
C MET A 182 2.30 1.93 27.80
N GLU A 183 3.21 1.02 28.13
CA GLU A 183 4.60 1.34 28.42
C GLU A 183 5.33 1.82 27.16
N ILE A 184 6.07 2.92 27.29
CA ILE A 184 6.92 3.48 26.23
C ILE A 184 8.37 3.11 26.51
N GLN A 185 9.03 2.54 25.52
CA GLN A 185 10.43 2.13 25.58
C GLN A 185 11.19 2.55 24.33
N THR A 186 12.51 2.68 24.48
CA THR A 186 13.44 2.89 23.37
C THR A 186 14.29 1.64 23.16
N PHE A 187 14.53 1.29 21.90
CA PHE A 187 15.22 0.07 21.48
C PHE A 187 16.41 0.46 20.58
N PRO A 188 17.65 0.28 21.06
CA PRO A 188 18.86 0.52 20.27
C PRO A 188 19.00 -0.47 19.10
N ALA A 189 19.39 0.04 17.93
CA ALA A 189 19.72 -0.77 16.76
C ALA A 189 20.69 -0.06 15.81
N ASP A 190 21.51 -0.85 15.13
CA ASP A 190 22.46 -0.34 14.13
C ASP A 190 21.77 0.03 12.82
N ALA A 191 20.61 -0.57 12.54
CA ALA A 191 19.73 -0.18 11.45
C ALA A 191 18.26 -0.49 11.79
N VAL A 192 17.34 0.28 11.21
CA VAL A 192 15.89 0.14 11.33
C VAL A 192 15.28 0.00 9.94
N ILE A 193 14.43 -1.00 9.72
CA ILE A 193 13.67 -1.19 8.48
C ILE A 193 12.18 -0.99 8.77
N LEU A 194 11.57 0.01 8.15
CA LEU A 194 10.13 0.26 8.23
C LEU A 194 9.40 -0.48 7.10
N ALA A 195 8.46 -1.35 7.46
CA ALA A 195 7.65 -2.15 6.55
C ALA A 195 6.15 -2.08 6.94
N THR A 196 5.66 -0.85 7.12
CA THR A 196 4.43 -0.57 7.88
C THR A 196 3.15 -0.51 7.04
N GLY A 197 3.25 -0.75 5.73
CA GLY A 197 2.10 -0.70 4.81
C GLY A 197 1.65 0.72 4.46
N GLY A 198 0.60 0.82 3.63
CA GLY A 198 0.09 2.10 3.13
C GLY A 198 -0.82 2.88 4.11
N PRO A 199 -1.03 4.19 3.88
CA PRO A 199 -1.86 5.10 4.68
C PRO A 199 -3.36 5.14 4.30
N GLY A 200 -3.97 4.04 3.85
CA GLY A 200 -5.33 4.08 3.29
C GLY A 200 -6.43 4.60 4.24
N ILE A 201 -6.25 4.53 5.56
CA ILE A 201 -7.24 5.00 6.55
C ILE A 201 -7.33 6.53 6.61
N ILE A 202 -6.39 7.28 6.00
CA ILE A 202 -6.56 8.72 5.76
C ILE A 202 -7.85 9.01 4.97
N PHE A 203 -8.27 8.07 4.12
CA PHE A 203 -9.50 8.16 3.33
C PHE A 203 -10.70 7.53 4.04
N GLY A 204 -10.70 7.36 5.37
CA GLY A 204 -11.82 6.78 6.11
C GLY A 204 -12.20 5.37 5.63
N LYS A 205 -13.29 5.24 4.85
CA LYS A 205 -13.75 3.97 4.29
C LYS A 205 -12.91 3.56 3.07
N THR A 206 -12.14 2.50 3.23
CA THR A 206 -11.20 1.97 2.22
C THR A 206 -11.23 0.44 2.21
N THR A 207 -10.62 -0.17 1.20
CA THR A 207 -10.38 -1.63 1.20
C THR A 207 -9.31 -2.05 2.20
N ASN A 208 -8.45 -1.12 2.63
CA ASN A 208 -7.37 -1.38 3.58
C ASN A 208 -7.88 -1.82 4.96
N SER A 209 -7.00 -2.44 5.74
CA SER A 209 -7.30 -2.78 7.14
C SER A 209 -7.26 -1.51 8.01
N VAL A 210 -8.00 -1.50 9.12
CA VAL A 210 -8.07 -0.34 10.04
C VAL A 210 -6.72 0.07 10.65
N ILE A 211 -5.72 -0.79 10.56
CA ILE A 211 -4.35 -0.55 11.03
C ILE A 211 -3.48 0.26 10.04
N ASN A 212 -3.96 0.47 8.81
CA ASN A 212 -3.24 1.16 7.74
C ASN A 212 -3.41 2.68 7.83
N THR A 213 -2.98 3.26 8.95
CA THR A 213 -3.13 4.69 9.24
C THR A 213 -2.01 5.56 8.67
N GLY A 214 -0.91 4.96 8.23
CA GLY A 214 0.29 5.70 7.80
C GLY A 214 1.08 6.33 8.96
N THR A 215 0.71 6.03 10.21
CA THR A 215 1.29 6.69 11.40
C THR A 215 2.81 6.62 11.47
N ALA A 216 3.42 5.48 11.12
CA ALA A 216 4.87 5.32 11.16
C ALA A 216 5.58 6.13 10.08
N ALA A 217 5.08 6.10 8.85
CA ALA A 217 5.61 6.92 7.75
C ALA A 217 5.50 8.41 8.07
N SER A 218 4.36 8.84 8.64
CA SER A 218 4.14 10.22 9.07
C SER A 218 5.07 10.65 10.21
N ALA A 219 5.31 9.75 11.18
CA ALA A 219 6.17 10.04 12.32
C ALA A 219 7.59 10.34 11.85
N VAL A 220 8.15 9.53 10.94
CA VAL A 220 9.49 9.79 10.40
C VAL A 220 9.52 10.90 9.37
N TYR A 221 8.42 11.14 8.64
CA TYR A 221 8.26 12.33 7.79
C TYR A 221 8.42 13.62 8.60
N GLN A 222 7.75 13.71 9.76
CA GLN A 222 7.92 14.79 10.73
C GLN A 222 9.33 14.84 11.39
N GLN A 223 10.12 13.77 11.28
CA GLN A 223 11.53 13.72 11.70
C GLN A 223 12.51 14.03 10.55
N GLY A 224 12.00 14.40 9.36
CA GLY A 224 12.81 14.81 8.22
C GLY A 224 13.03 13.74 7.15
N VAL A 225 12.37 12.57 7.24
CA VAL A 225 12.30 11.64 6.09
C VAL A 225 11.48 12.29 4.99
N LYS A 226 11.97 12.26 3.75
CA LYS A 226 11.22 12.74 2.58
C LYS A 226 10.05 11.82 2.26
N TYR A 227 8.92 12.37 1.85
CA TYR A 227 7.76 11.61 1.39
C TYR A 227 7.54 11.82 -0.11
N ALA A 228 7.54 10.74 -0.89
CA ALA A 228 7.58 10.76 -2.34
C ALA A 228 6.25 10.33 -2.97
N ASN A 229 5.82 11.04 -4.02
CA ASN A 229 4.62 10.77 -4.82
C ASN A 229 3.34 10.54 -3.98
N GLY A 230 3.19 11.26 -2.87
CA GLY A 230 2.07 11.07 -1.94
C GLY A 230 0.69 11.22 -2.58
N GLU A 231 0.59 11.97 -3.67
CA GLU A 231 -0.61 12.14 -4.47
C GLU A 231 -1.00 10.91 -5.31
N MET A 232 -0.10 9.93 -5.46
CA MET A 232 -0.32 8.73 -6.28
C MET A 232 -1.04 7.64 -5.48
N ILE A 233 -2.37 7.70 -5.47
CA ILE A 233 -3.27 6.79 -4.74
C ILE A 233 -4.16 6.03 -5.72
N GLN A 234 -4.04 4.71 -5.73
CA GLN A 234 -4.82 3.86 -6.62
C GLN A 234 -6.16 3.48 -5.99
N ILE A 235 -7.17 3.57 -6.83
CA ILE A 235 -8.55 3.17 -6.56
C ILE A 235 -8.80 1.82 -7.22
N HIS A 236 -9.41 0.89 -6.50
CA HIS A 236 -9.89 -0.37 -7.05
C HIS A 236 -11.31 -0.17 -7.60
N PRO A 237 -11.64 -0.65 -8.82
CA PRO A 237 -12.95 -0.40 -9.42
C PRO A 237 -14.09 -1.19 -8.75
N THR A 238 -13.77 -2.31 -8.09
CA THR A 238 -14.78 -3.26 -7.58
C THR A 238 -14.62 -3.48 -6.08
N ALA A 239 -15.39 -2.74 -5.28
CA ALA A 239 -15.55 -2.98 -3.85
C ALA A 239 -17.03 -3.00 -3.46
N ILE A 240 -17.36 -3.78 -2.44
CA ILE A 240 -18.68 -3.80 -1.81
C ILE A 240 -18.75 -2.60 -0.87
N PRO A 241 -19.71 -1.67 -1.08
CA PRO A 241 -20.01 -0.63 -0.10
C PRO A 241 -20.45 -1.24 1.22
N GLY A 242 -19.88 -0.76 2.33
CA GLY A 242 -20.22 -1.21 3.67
C GLY A 242 -20.28 -0.06 4.66
N ASP A 243 -21.03 -0.26 5.75
CA ASP A 243 -21.20 0.74 6.80
C ASP A 243 -19.90 0.97 7.59
N ASP A 244 -19.11 -0.09 7.78
CA ASP A 244 -17.84 -0.08 8.52
C ASP A 244 -16.64 0.20 7.60
N LYS A 245 -16.47 -0.59 6.53
CA LYS A 245 -15.39 -0.49 5.56
C LYS A 245 -15.84 -0.99 4.19
N LEU A 246 -15.05 -0.67 3.16
CA LEU A 246 -15.27 -1.18 1.81
C LEU A 246 -14.57 -2.53 1.68
N ARG A 247 -15.27 -3.54 1.15
CA ARG A 247 -14.70 -4.89 1.02
C ARG A 247 -14.32 -5.13 -0.43
N LEU A 248 -13.08 -5.52 -0.67
CA LEU A 248 -12.61 -5.79 -2.02
C LEU A 248 -13.36 -6.98 -2.62
N MET A 249 -13.87 -6.82 -3.84
CA MET A 249 -14.15 -7.95 -4.73
C MET A 249 -12.98 -8.10 -5.69
N SER A 250 -12.27 -9.22 -5.59
CA SER A 250 -11.05 -9.47 -6.36
C SER A 250 -11.27 -9.20 -7.84
N GLU A 251 -10.30 -8.52 -8.45
CA GLU A 251 -10.25 -8.30 -9.90
C GLU A 251 -10.21 -9.60 -10.71
N SER A 252 -9.90 -10.74 -10.09
CA SER A 252 -10.08 -12.05 -10.70
C SER A 252 -11.53 -12.30 -11.12
N ALA A 253 -12.52 -11.68 -10.48
CA ALA A 253 -13.91 -11.73 -10.94
C ALA A 253 -14.05 -11.23 -12.38
N ARG A 254 -13.44 -10.08 -12.73
CA ARG A 254 -13.40 -9.58 -14.11
C ARG A 254 -12.51 -10.46 -15.00
N GLY A 255 -11.37 -10.90 -14.47
CA GLY A 255 -10.44 -11.82 -15.13
C GLY A 255 -11.08 -13.13 -15.62
N GLU A 256 -12.01 -13.67 -14.83
CA GLU A 256 -12.77 -14.88 -15.12
C GLU A 256 -14.07 -14.60 -15.90
N GLY A 257 -14.18 -13.44 -16.57
CA GLY A 257 -15.30 -13.10 -17.44
C GLY A 257 -16.43 -12.31 -16.78
N GLY A 258 -16.23 -11.78 -15.57
CA GLY A 258 -17.20 -10.92 -14.90
C GLY A 258 -17.49 -9.66 -15.71
N ARG A 259 -18.78 -9.34 -15.88
CA ARG A 259 -19.25 -8.24 -16.74
C ARG A 259 -19.80 -7.10 -15.92
N ILE A 260 -19.34 -5.88 -16.19
CA ILE A 260 -19.83 -4.68 -15.50
C ILE A 260 -20.92 -4.00 -16.31
N TRP A 261 -22.03 -3.68 -15.64
CA TRP A 261 -23.16 -3.01 -16.29
C TRP A 261 -24.01 -2.19 -15.31
N THR A 262 -24.81 -1.28 -15.86
CA THR A 262 -25.91 -0.61 -15.16
C THR A 262 -27.13 -0.49 -16.08
N TYR A 263 -28.25 0.04 -15.59
CA TYR A 263 -29.41 0.32 -16.44
C TYR A 263 -29.24 1.65 -17.19
N LYS A 264 -29.51 1.63 -18.50
CA LYS A 264 -29.67 2.80 -19.35
C LYS A 264 -30.90 2.58 -20.22
N ASP A 265 -31.82 3.56 -20.23
CA ASP A 265 -33.08 3.47 -20.97
C ASP A 265 -33.89 2.19 -20.68
N GLY A 266 -33.87 1.74 -19.42
CA GLY A 266 -34.56 0.54 -18.94
C GLY A 266 -33.92 -0.80 -19.34
N LYS A 267 -32.73 -0.79 -19.94
CA LYS A 267 -32.00 -2.01 -20.37
C LYS A 267 -30.61 -2.09 -19.77
N PRO A 268 -30.04 -3.29 -19.58
CA PRO A 268 -28.64 -3.44 -19.19
C PRO A 268 -27.70 -2.82 -20.22
N TRP A 269 -26.77 -1.99 -19.76
CA TRP A 269 -25.74 -1.34 -20.55
C TRP A 269 -24.35 -1.74 -20.05
N TYR A 270 -23.62 -2.49 -20.89
CA TYR A 270 -22.27 -2.97 -20.63
C TYR A 270 -21.23 -1.95 -21.12
N PHE A 271 -21.17 -0.80 -20.44
CA PHE A 271 -20.45 0.39 -20.91
C PHE A 271 -18.94 0.18 -21.13
N LEU A 272 -18.27 -0.69 -20.37
CA LEU A 272 -16.84 -0.98 -20.60
C LEU A 272 -16.60 -1.77 -21.89
N GLU A 273 -17.46 -2.74 -22.19
CA GLU A 273 -17.40 -3.54 -23.42
C GLU A 273 -17.70 -2.69 -24.65
N GLU A 274 -18.64 -1.74 -24.53
CA GLU A 274 -18.98 -0.80 -25.60
C GLU A 274 -17.84 0.20 -25.88
N LYS A 275 -17.26 0.79 -24.83
CA LYS A 275 -16.22 1.83 -24.97
C LYS A 275 -14.85 1.26 -25.31
N TYR A 276 -14.52 0.05 -24.84
CA TYR A 276 -13.21 -0.57 -24.98
C TYR A 276 -13.31 -1.98 -25.55
N PRO A 277 -13.74 -2.16 -26.81
CA PRO A 277 -14.03 -3.48 -27.38
C PRO A 277 -12.83 -4.45 -27.37
N ALA A 278 -11.59 -3.95 -27.40
CA ALA A 278 -10.38 -4.77 -27.36
C ALA A 278 -10.07 -5.38 -25.98
N TYR A 279 -10.48 -4.73 -24.87
CA TYR A 279 -10.17 -5.16 -23.51
C TYR A 279 -11.42 -5.52 -22.70
N GLY A 280 -12.58 -4.91 -23.01
CA GLY A 280 -13.83 -5.05 -22.27
C GLY A 280 -13.64 -4.78 -20.77
N ASN A 281 -14.02 -5.75 -19.95
CA ASN A 281 -13.87 -5.64 -18.48
C ASN A 281 -12.43 -5.83 -17.98
N LEU A 282 -11.45 -6.10 -18.86
CA LEU A 282 -10.03 -6.24 -18.52
C LEU A 282 -9.21 -4.96 -18.67
N VAL A 283 -9.88 -3.82 -18.90
CA VAL A 283 -9.20 -2.51 -18.88
C VAL A 283 -8.47 -2.27 -17.54
N PRO A 284 -7.39 -1.48 -17.53
CA PRO A 284 -6.69 -1.07 -16.32
C PRO A 284 -7.61 -0.48 -15.25
N ARG A 285 -7.19 -0.61 -13.98
CA ARG A 285 -7.95 -0.15 -12.81
C ARG A 285 -8.34 1.32 -12.86
N ASP A 286 -7.43 2.19 -13.33
CA ASP A 286 -7.69 3.63 -13.45
C ASP A 286 -8.77 3.93 -14.49
N ILE A 287 -8.82 3.19 -15.59
CA ILE A 287 -9.84 3.32 -16.64
C ILE A 287 -11.18 2.81 -16.13
N ALA A 288 -11.24 1.56 -15.64
CA ALA A 288 -12.48 1.00 -15.09
C ALA A 288 -13.08 1.89 -13.99
N THR A 289 -12.24 2.41 -13.10
CA THR A 289 -12.67 3.29 -12.02
C THR A 289 -13.25 4.60 -12.53
N ARG A 290 -12.56 5.30 -13.44
CA ARG A 290 -13.03 6.56 -14.02
C ARG A 290 -14.37 6.39 -14.73
N GLU A 291 -14.52 5.27 -15.44
CA GLU A 291 -15.74 4.95 -16.16
C GLU A 291 -16.92 4.66 -15.22
N ILE A 292 -16.72 3.83 -14.19
CA ILE A 292 -17.76 3.60 -13.17
C ILE A 292 -18.12 4.90 -12.45
N PHE A 293 -17.11 5.72 -12.12
CA PHE A 293 -17.32 7.00 -11.47
C PHE A 293 -18.15 7.95 -12.35
N SER A 294 -17.82 8.08 -13.64
CA SER A 294 -18.58 8.93 -14.57
C SER A 294 -20.01 8.43 -14.78
N VAL A 295 -20.22 7.12 -14.87
CA VAL A 295 -21.56 6.52 -14.97
C VAL A 295 -22.42 6.85 -13.75
N CYS A 296 -21.87 6.71 -12.54
CA CYS A 296 -22.62 6.96 -11.31
C CYS A 296 -22.78 8.46 -11.01
N ILE A 297 -21.71 9.24 -11.13
CA ILE A 297 -21.63 10.61 -10.61
C ILE A 297 -22.05 11.63 -11.66
N ASP A 298 -21.58 11.52 -12.90
CA ASP A 298 -21.84 12.52 -13.94
C ASP A 298 -23.15 12.22 -14.65
N GLN A 299 -23.34 10.95 -15.05
CA GLN A 299 -24.50 10.51 -15.82
C GLN A 299 -25.70 10.14 -14.95
N LYS A 300 -25.51 9.98 -13.63
CA LYS A 300 -26.55 9.58 -12.67
C LYS A 300 -27.25 8.26 -13.03
N LEU A 301 -26.51 7.34 -13.65
CA LEU A 301 -26.99 6.02 -14.07
C LEU A 301 -26.63 4.92 -13.07
N GLY A 302 -26.35 5.28 -11.82
CA GLY A 302 -26.12 4.30 -10.77
C GLY A 302 -27.38 3.51 -10.40
N ILE A 303 -27.22 2.31 -9.84
CA ILE A 303 -28.32 1.42 -9.47
C ILE A 303 -29.26 2.15 -8.50
N ASN A 304 -30.54 2.27 -8.86
CA ASN A 304 -31.56 2.97 -8.06
C ASN A 304 -31.17 4.41 -7.69
N GLY A 305 -30.31 5.07 -8.48
CA GLY A 305 -29.80 6.40 -8.20
C GLY A 305 -28.65 6.45 -7.17
N GLU A 306 -28.21 5.30 -6.67
CA GLU A 306 -27.07 5.19 -5.76
C GLU A 306 -25.76 5.01 -6.54
N ASN A 307 -24.63 5.36 -5.94
CA ASN A 307 -23.31 5.23 -6.55
C ASN A 307 -22.85 3.77 -6.57
N MET A 308 -23.50 2.94 -7.40
CA MET A 308 -23.17 1.53 -7.58
C MET A 308 -23.50 1.08 -9.00
N VAL A 309 -22.73 0.11 -9.50
CA VAL A 309 -23.00 -0.64 -10.72
C VAL A 309 -22.97 -2.15 -10.43
N TYR A 310 -23.41 -2.97 -11.38
CA TYR A 310 -23.38 -4.42 -11.25
C TYR A 310 -22.06 -5.00 -11.75
N LEU A 311 -21.57 -6.05 -11.08
CA LEU A 311 -20.56 -6.98 -11.55
C LEU A 311 -21.19 -8.38 -11.60
N ASP A 312 -21.35 -8.90 -12.81
CA ASP A 312 -22.13 -10.09 -13.07
C ASP A 312 -21.27 -11.30 -13.48
N LEU A 313 -21.37 -12.37 -12.68
CA LEU A 313 -20.80 -13.68 -12.94
C LEU A 313 -21.87 -14.77 -13.05
N SER A 314 -23.16 -14.44 -12.93
CA SER A 314 -24.28 -15.40 -12.89
C SER A 314 -24.45 -16.21 -14.17
N HIS A 315 -23.84 -15.76 -15.27
CA HIS A 315 -23.80 -16.45 -16.56
C HIS A 315 -22.74 -17.56 -16.63
N LYS A 316 -21.86 -17.70 -15.63
CA LYS A 316 -20.79 -18.71 -15.57
C LYS A 316 -21.28 -19.95 -14.81
N ASP A 317 -20.63 -21.09 -15.06
CA ASP A 317 -20.91 -22.34 -14.33
C ASP A 317 -20.64 -22.13 -12.83
N PRO A 318 -21.64 -22.30 -11.94
CA PRO A 318 -21.47 -22.22 -10.49
C PRO A 318 -20.30 -23.05 -9.95
N LYS A 319 -20.05 -24.23 -10.53
CA LYS A 319 -18.96 -25.11 -10.09
C LYS A 319 -17.58 -24.54 -10.46
N GLU A 320 -17.47 -23.90 -11.63
CA GLU A 320 -16.24 -23.19 -12.02
C GLU A 320 -15.97 -22.02 -11.07
N LEU A 321 -17.03 -21.28 -10.71
CA LEU A 321 -16.95 -20.16 -9.77
C LEU A 321 -16.52 -20.62 -8.37
N ASP A 322 -17.02 -21.74 -7.86
CA ASP A 322 -16.62 -22.28 -6.56
C ASP A 322 -15.12 -22.61 -6.51
N ILE A 323 -14.62 -23.26 -7.57
CA ILE A 323 -13.22 -23.69 -7.64
C ILE A 323 -12.28 -22.49 -7.74
N LYS A 324 -12.61 -21.52 -8.61
CA LYS A 324 -11.69 -20.41 -8.93
C LYS A 324 -11.87 -19.17 -8.06
N LEU A 325 -13.09 -18.93 -7.59
CA LEU A 325 -13.55 -17.69 -6.97
C LEU A 325 -14.30 -17.92 -5.65
N GLY A 326 -14.37 -19.14 -5.12
CA GLY A 326 -15.16 -19.48 -3.92
C GLY A 326 -14.99 -18.51 -2.75
N GLY A 327 -13.75 -18.10 -2.45
CA GLY A 327 -13.51 -17.14 -1.36
C GLY A 327 -14.11 -15.74 -1.58
N ILE A 328 -14.23 -15.24 -2.82
CA ILE A 328 -14.94 -13.97 -3.05
C ILE A 328 -16.46 -14.16 -3.00
N MET A 329 -16.95 -15.34 -3.41
CA MET A 329 -18.37 -15.65 -3.37
C MET A 329 -18.87 -15.73 -1.92
N GLU A 330 -18.14 -16.44 -1.07
CA GLU A 330 -18.41 -16.53 0.37
C GLU A 330 -18.38 -15.16 1.06
N ILE A 331 -17.47 -14.27 0.67
CA ILE A 331 -17.42 -12.91 1.21
C ILE A 331 -18.69 -12.15 0.83
N TYR A 332 -19.09 -12.18 -0.45
CA TYR A 332 -20.27 -11.45 -0.89
C TYR A 332 -21.53 -11.98 -0.19
N GLU A 333 -21.73 -13.30 -0.15
CA GLU A 333 -22.85 -13.93 0.57
C GLU A 333 -22.88 -13.56 2.05
N LYS A 334 -21.73 -13.60 2.72
CA LYS A 334 -21.65 -13.32 4.15
C LYS A 334 -22.01 -11.88 4.50
N PHE A 335 -21.65 -10.92 3.66
CA PHE A 335 -21.83 -9.50 3.95
C PHE A 335 -23.07 -8.88 3.32
N MET A 336 -23.52 -9.40 2.17
CA MET A 336 -24.70 -8.89 1.46
C MET A 336 -25.93 -9.79 1.61
N GLY A 337 -25.76 -11.06 1.97
CA GLY A 337 -26.85 -12.03 2.07
C GLY A 337 -27.32 -12.62 0.73
N ASP A 338 -26.72 -12.18 -0.39
CA ASP A 338 -27.09 -12.57 -1.75
C ASP A 338 -26.08 -13.58 -2.33
N ASP A 339 -26.56 -14.53 -3.16
CA ASP A 339 -25.73 -15.51 -3.87
C ASP A 339 -25.23 -14.94 -5.21
N PRO A 340 -23.93 -14.59 -5.34
CA PRO A 340 -23.35 -13.98 -6.53
C PRO A 340 -23.32 -14.89 -7.76
N ARG A 341 -23.61 -16.19 -7.60
CA ARG A 341 -23.77 -17.13 -8.73
C ARG A 341 -25.13 -16.97 -9.41
N LYS A 342 -26.07 -16.30 -8.76
CA LYS A 342 -27.45 -16.11 -9.25
C LYS A 342 -27.79 -14.64 -9.46
N ILE A 343 -27.23 -13.76 -8.63
CA ILE A 343 -27.56 -12.34 -8.60
C ILE A 343 -26.27 -11.54 -8.84
N PRO A 344 -26.27 -10.56 -9.76
CA PRO A 344 -25.12 -9.69 -9.97
C PRO A 344 -24.72 -8.93 -8.71
N MET A 345 -23.42 -8.84 -8.45
CA MET A 345 -22.87 -8.15 -7.29
C MET A 345 -22.99 -6.63 -7.44
N LYS A 346 -23.33 -5.91 -6.37
CA LYS A 346 -23.29 -4.44 -6.34
C LYS A 346 -21.90 -3.98 -5.95
N ILE A 347 -21.31 -3.10 -6.78
CA ILE A 347 -19.93 -2.64 -6.61
C ILE A 347 -19.80 -1.13 -6.83
N PHE A 348 -18.79 -0.54 -6.18
CA PHE A 348 -18.33 0.82 -6.46
C PHE A 348 -16.81 0.93 -6.25
N PRO A 349 -16.13 1.93 -6.85
CA PRO A 349 -14.71 2.11 -6.65
C PRO A 349 -14.35 2.53 -5.22
N ALA A 350 -13.16 2.12 -4.77
CA ALA A 350 -12.68 2.35 -3.40
C ALA A 350 -11.15 2.51 -3.35
N VAL A 351 -10.65 3.35 -2.44
CA VAL A 351 -9.20 3.47 -2.16
C VAL A 351 -8.62 2.08 -1.83
N HIS A 352 -7.44 1.81 -2.37
CA HIS A 352 -6.89 0.46 -2.32
C HIS A 352 -5.39 0.32 -2.13
N TYR A 353 -4.59 1.13 -2.81
CA TYR A 353 -3.14 1.02 -2.73
C TYR A 353 -2.48 2.39 -2.78
N SER A 354 -1.43 2.57 -2.00
CA SER A 354 -0.61 3.79 -2.04
C SER A 354 0.66 3.51 -2.83
N MET A 355 0.83 4.19 -3.97
CA MET A 355 2.05 4.09 -4.76
C MET A 355 3.13 5.02 -4.25
N GLY A 356 2.75 6.15 -3.65
CA GLY A 356 3.65 7.01 -2.89
C GLY A 356 3.92 6.48 -1.49
N GLY A 357 5.02 6.94 -0.91
CA GLY A 357 5.51 6.49 0.39
C GLY A 357 6.75 7.25 0.82
N MET A 358 7.49 6.72 1.80
CA MET A 358 8.80 7.23 2.18
C MET A 358 9.76 7.16 1.00
N TRP A 359 10.55 8.21 0.81
CA TRP A 359 11.64 8.22 -0.15
C TRP A 359 12.74 7.26 0.29
N VAL A 360 13.25 6.47 -0.65
CA VAL A 360 14.39 5.57 -0.51
C VAL A 360 15.28 5.61 -1.74
N ASP A 361 16.56 5.36 -1.53
CA ASP A 361 17.52 5.08 -2.60
C ASP A 361 17.33 3.66 -3.18
N TYR A 362 18.18 3.27 -4.14
CA TYR A 362 18.13 1.91 -4.72
C TYR A 362 18.59 0.80 -3.75
N ASN A 363 19.10 1.15 -2.56
CA ASN A 363 19.43 0.22 -1.48
C ASN A 363 18.32 0.14 -0.41
N MET A 364 17.16 0.77 -0.65
CA MET A 364 16.03 0.87 0.28
C MET A 364 16.30 1.76 1.51
N MET A 365 17.37 2.55 1.50
CA MET A 365 17.71 3.47 2.60
C MET A 365 17.06 4.82 2.37
N THR A 366 16.44 5.38 3.40
CA THR A 366 15.88 6.73 3.37
C THR A 366 16.99 7.79 3.34
N ASN A 367 16.61 9.07 3.28
CA ASN A 367 17.57 10.17 3.42
C ASN A 367 18.15 10.30 4.85
N ILE A 368 17.69 9.51 5.82
CA ILE A 368 18.25 9.40 7.16
C ILE A 368 19.10 8.11 7.22
N PRO A 369 20.44 8.21 7.36
CA PRO A 369 21.30 7.03 7.41
C PRO A 369 20.88 6.06 8.52
N GLY A 370 20.92 4.76 8.21
CA GLY A 370 20.50 3.69 9.13
C GLY A 370 19.00 3.45 9.19
N LEU A 371 18.18 4.28 8.56
CA LEU A 371 16.73 4.08 8.42
C LEU A 371 16.38 3.67 6.99
N PHE A 372 15.72 2.52 6.86
CA PHE A 372 15.30 1.91 5.60
C PHE A 372 13.77 1.81 5.55
N ALA A 373 13.22 1.68 4.33
CA ALA A 373 11.79 1.39 4.14
C ALA A 373 11.57 0.31 3.07
N ALA A 374 10.52 -0.49 3.22
CA ALA A 374 10.22 -1.63 2.34
C ALA A 374 8.71 -1.93 2.22
N GLY A 375 8.24 -2.28 1.03
CA GLY A 375 6.84 -2.59 0.75
C GLY A 375 5.97 -1.35 0.54
N GLU A 376 4.66 -1.44 0.77
CA GLU A 376 3.70 -0.35 0.43
C GLU A 376 3.96 1.00 1.15
N CYS A 377 4.88 1.05 2.12
CA CYS A 377 5.26 2.31 2.75
C CYS A 377 6.37 3.07 2.02
N GLU A 378 6.91 2.57 0.91
CA GLU A 378 7.88 3.24 0.02
C GLU A 378 7.31 3.48 -1.40
N TYR A 379 8.04 4.18 -2.29
CA TYR A 379 7.49 4.77 -3.53
C TYR A 379 8.00 4.20 -4.87
N GLN A 380 9.05 3.39 -4.86
CA GLN A 380 10.00 3.24 -5.96
C GLN A 380 9.43 2.47 -7.17
N HIS A 381 8.58 1.47 -6.95
CA HIS A 381 8.29 0.45 -7.97
C HIS A 381 7.09 0.74 -8.88
N HIS A 382 6.18 1.59 -8.46
CA HIS A 382 4.81 1.57 -9.02
C HIS A 382 4.46 2.81 -9.86
N GLY A 383 5.24 3.87 -9.76
CA GLY A 383 4.97 5.11 -10.48
C GLY A 383 3.57 5.65 -10.19
N ALA A 384 2.87 6.11 -11.22
CA ALA A 384 1.57 6.74 -11.06
C ALA A 384 0.40 5.74 -10.93
N ASN A 385 0.61 4.45 -11.20
CA ASN A 385 -0.42 3.43 -11.10
C ASN A 385 0.17 2.00 -11.01
N ARG A 386 -0.12 1.31 -9.91
CA ARG A 386 0.39 -0.04 -9.66
C ARG A 386 -0.30 -1.10 -10.55
N LEU A 387 0.47 -1.89 -11.29
CA LEU A 387 -0.04 -3.05 -12.02
C LEU A 387 -0.64 -4.08 -11.04
N GLY A 388 -1.82 -4.63 -11.36
CA GLY A 388 -2.47 -5.62 -10.50
C GLY A 388 -1.55 -6.82 -10.23
N ALA A 389 -1.60 -7.36 -9.01
CA ALA A 389 -0.74 -8.44 -8.50
C ALA A 389 0.77 -8.15 -8.34
N ASN A 390 1.27 -6.94 -8.70
CA ASN A 390 2.68 -6.59 -8.46
C ASN A 390 3.02 -6.24 -6.99
N SER A 391 2.05 -5.86 -6.15
CA SER A 391 2.37 -5.42 -4.77
C SER A 391 2.83 -6.55 -3.85
N LEU A 392 2.40 -7.80 -4.11
CA LEU A 392 2.88 -8.94 -3.31
C LEU A 392 4.33 -9.27 -3.66
N VAL A 393 4.68 -9.22 -4.95
CA VAL A 393 6.05 -9.46 -5.39
C VAL A 393 6.98 -8.32 -5.01
N SER A 394 6.55 -7.04 -5.12
CA SER A 394 7.36 -5.91 -4.65
C SER A 394 7.59 -5.97 -3.14
N ALA A 395 6.56 -6.23 -2.33
CA ALA A 395 6.75 -6.36 -0.89
C ALA A 395 7.78 -7.44 -0.53
N ILE A 396 7.70 -8.63 -1.14
CA ILE A 396 8.67 -9.71 -0.88
C ILE A 396 10.06 -9.31 -1.40
N TYR A 397 10.14 -8.75 -2.60
CA TYR A 397 11.40 -8.30 -3.19
C TYR A 397 12.09 -7.23 -2.33
N ASP A 398 11.36 -6.25 -1.82
CA ASP A 398 11.92 -5.22 -0.94
C ASP A 398 12.49 -5.81 0.33
N GLY A 399 11.83 -6.82 0.91
CA GLY A 399 12.41 -7.57 2.03
C GLY A 399 13.69 -8.32 1.63
N MET A 400 13.76 -8.85 0.40
CA MET A 400 14.95 -9.49 -0.14
C MET A 400 16.10 -8.52 -0.39
N VAL A 401 15.83 -7.23 -0.54
CA VAL A 401 16.86 -6.18 -0.73
C VAL A 401 17.21 -5.47 0.58
N SER A 402 16.22 -4.94 1.29
CA SER A 402 16.39 -4.16 2.52
C SER A 402 17.08 -4.94 3.64
N GLY A 403 16.76 -6.23 3.81
CA GLY A 403 17.41 -7.08 4.82
C GLY A 403 18.93 -7.18 4.60
N PRO A 404 19.40 -7.69 3.44
CA PRO A 404 20.82 -7.75 3.13
C PRO A 404 21.50 -6.37 3.09
N LYS A 405 20.82 -5.32 2.62
CA LYS A 405 21.38 -3.96 2.57
C LYS A 405 21.54 -3.32 3.95
N ALA A 406 20.62 -3.57 4.87
CA ALA A 406 20.82 -3.20 6.26
C ALA A 406 22.01 -3.96 6.87
N VAL A 407 22.18 -5.26 6.57
CA VAL A 407 23.34 -6.03 7.05
C VAL A 407 24.66 -5.51 6.45
N GLU A 408 24.67 -5.12 5.17
CA GLU A 408 25.83 -4.50 4.53
C GLU A 408 26.18 -3.18 5.23
N TYR A 409 25.18 -2.33 5.48
CA TYR A 409 25.34 -1.05 6.16
C TYR A 409 25.95 -1.22 7.56
N ILE A 410 25.38 -2.08 8.41
CA ILE A 410 25.86 -2.23 9.79
C ILE A 410 27.27 -2.82 9.88
N ARG A 411 27.69 -3.63 8.90
CA ARG A 411 29.06 -4.16 8.81
C ARG A 411 30.08 -3.09 8.44
N GLY A 412 29.64 -2.02 7.78
CA GLY A 412 30.45 -0.86 7.42
C GLY A 412 30.50 0.23 8.49
N LEU A 413 29.78 0.09 9.60
CA LEU A 413 29.75 1.10 10.65
C LEU A 413 31.06 1.14 11.44
N SER A 414 31.50 2.37 11.73
CA SER A 414 32.58 2.64 12.69
C SER A 414 32.07 2.87 14.12
N LYS A 415 30.78 3.21 14.26
CA LYS A 415 30.08 3.51 15.51
C LYS A 415 28.75 2.78 15.50
N HIS A 416 28.55 1.90 16.48
CA HIS A 416 27.34 1.11 16.66
C HIS A 416 26.37 1.77 17.66
N ALA A 417 25.13 1.27 17.71
CA ALA A 417 24.11 1.74 18.64
C ALA A 417 24.55 1.56 20.11
N ASP A 418 25.27 0.48 20.41
CA ASP A 418 25.82 0.19 21.74
C ASP A 418 26.97 1.16 22.13
N ASP A 419 27.62 1.81 21.16
CA ASP A 419 28.62 2.87 21.39
C ASP A 419 27.99 4.25 21.61
N THR A 420 26.68 4.36 21.40
CA THR A 420 25.95 5.62 21.45
C THR A 420 25.46 5.91 22.87
N SER A 421 25.60 7.15 23.33
CA SER A 421 25.23 7.56 24.68
C SER A 421 23.76 7.25 25.00
N SER A 422 23.50 6.69 26.19
CA SER A 422 22.13 6.39 26.65
C SER A 422 21.22 7.63 26.68
N ILE A 423 21.82 8.83 26.79
CA ILE A 423 21.13 10.12 26.86
C ILE A 423 20.18 10.32 25.66
N ILE A 424 20.54 9.89 24.44
CA ILE A 424 19.66 10.09 23.28
C ILE A 424 18.40 9.22 23.38
N TYR A 425 18.53 8.00 23.93
CA TYR A 425 17.43 7.08 24.12
C TYR A 425 16.52 7.53 25.25
N ASP A 426 17.10 8.06 26.34
CA ASP A 426 16.35 8.63 27.46
C ASP A 426 15.60 9.90 27.04
N ARG A 427 16.23 10.75 26.22
CA ARG A 427 15.63 11.96 25.64
C ARG A 427 14.41 11.62 24.79
N GLU A 428 14.54 10.69 23.84
CA GLU A 428 13.42 10.30 22.98
C GLU A 428 12.32 9.58 23.75
N LYS A 429 12.68 8.71 24.71
CA LYS A 429 11.69 8.08 25.61
C LYS A 429 10.89 9.13 26.36
N LYS A 430 11.56 10.12 26.96
CA LYS A 430 10.91 11.20 27.71
C LYS A 430 10.01 12.05 26.81
N ARG A 431 10.45 12.40 25.60
CA ARG A 431 9.65 13.14 24.60
C ARG A 431 8.32 12.44 24.30
N HIS A 432 8.37 11.13 24.06
CA HIS A 432 7.15 10.35 23.79
C HIS A 432 6.27 10.14 25.02
N GLN A 433 6.86 9.98 26.20
CA GLN A 433 6.12 9.99 27.47
C GLN A 433 5.40 11.31 27.69
N ASP A 434 6.06 12.46 27.47
CA ASP A 434 5.44 13.77 27.62
C ASP A 434 4.30 13.99 26.64
N ARG A 435 4.45 13.55 25.40
CA ARG A 435 3.38 13.58 24.40
C ARG A 435 2.21 12.66 24.79
N TYR A 436 2.49 11.49 25.35
CA TYR A 436 1.43 10.60 25.84
C TYR A 436 0.67 11.22 27.02
N GLU A 437 1.39 11.81 27.98
CA GLU A 437 0.80 12.52 29.12
C GLU A 437 0.01 13.75 28.69
N SER A 438 0.44 14.47 27.65
CA SER A 438 -0.30 15.62 27.15
C SER A 438 -1.63 15.20 26.52
N LEU A 439 -1.66 14.11 25.75
CA LEU A 439 -2.90 13.57 25.18
C LEU A 439 -3.86 13.10 26.28
N LEU A 440 -3.39 12.40 27.30
CA LEU A 440 -4.22 11.98 28.44
C LEU A 440 -4.84 13.15 29.21
N LYS A 441 -4.21 14.34 29.16
CA LYS A 441 -4.71 15.56 29.81
C LYS A 441 -5.70 16.35 28.95
N MET A 442 -5.93 15.97 27.71
CA MET A 442 -6.94 16.60 26.84
C MET A 442 -8.35 16.19 27.31
N ASN A 443 -8.87 16.76 28.40
CA ASN A 443 -10.12 16.32 29.03
C ASN A 443 -11.21 17.40 29.13
N ASN A 444 -10.92 18.60 28.63
CA ASN A 444 -11.83 19.76 28.68
C ASN A 444 -12.28 20.24 27.30
N GLY A 445 -11.94 19.49 26.25
CA GLY A 445 -12.31 19.81 24.88
C GLY A 445 -13.76 19.47 24.54
N THR A 446 -14.20 19.88 23.35
CA THR A 446 -15.53 19.55 22.80
C THR A 446 -15.46 18.67 21.55
N GLU A 447 -14.27 18.44 21.00
CA GLU A 447 -14.08 17.64 19.79
C GLU A 447 -13.88 16.16 20.11
N ASN A 448 -14.23 15.30 19.15
CA ASN A 448 -14.02 13.86 19.23
C ASN A 448 -13.08 13.41 18.10
N ALA A 449 -12.00 12.70 18.45
CA ALA A 449 -10.99 12.26 17.49
C ALA A 449 -11.59 11.43 16.33
N TYR A 450 -12.55 10.54 16.60
CA TYR A 450 -13.18 9.71 15.56
C TYR A 450 -14.09 10.52 14.63
N VAL A 451 -14.72 11.59 15.14
CA VAL A 451 -15.52 12.51 14.32
C VAL A 451 -14.60 13.30 13.39
N LEU A 452 -13.50 13.86 13.92
CA LEU A 452 -12.50 14.54 13.10
C LEU A 452 -11.87 13.61 12.04
N HIS A 453 -11.62 12.35 12.38
CA HIS A 453 -11.17 11.35 11.41
C HIS A 453 -12.21 11.08 10.31
N LYS A 454 -13.49 10.98 10.67
CA LYS A 454 -14.57 10.84 9.70
C LYS A 454 -14.64 12.04 8.77
N GLU A 455 -14.54 13.26 9.31
CA GLU A 455 -14.50 14.50 8.52
C GLU A 455 -13.31 14.52 7.54
N LEU A 456 -12.11 14.13 8.00
CA LEU A 456 -10.94 13.95 7.15
C LEU A 456 -11.21 12.93 6.04
N GLY A 457 -11.70 11.74 6.39
CA GLY A 457 -11.92 10.66 5.45
C GLY A 457 -12.96 10.98 4.38
N ASP A 458 -14.05 11.65 4.76
CA ASP A 458 -15.10 12.09 3.83
C ASP A 458 -14.55 13.13 2.83
N MET A 459 -13.78 14.10 3.32
CA MET A 459 -13.14 15.13 2.50
C MET A 459 -12.08 14.55 1.55
N MET A 460 -11.20 13.69 2.06
CA MET A 460 -10.16 13.03 1.26
C MET A 460 -10.77 12.14 0.19
N ASN A 461 -11.87 11.42 0.49
CA ASN A 461 -12.60 10.67 -0.55
C ASN A 461 -13.17 11.58 -1.64
N ALA A 462 -13.78 12.69 -1.24
CA ALA A 462 -14.44 13.59 -2.17
C ALA A 462 -13.46 14.31 -3.12
N ASN A 463 -12.25 14.64 -2.63
CA ASN A 463 -11.37 15.58 -3.31
C ASN A 463 -10.00 15.00 -3.72
N MET A 464 -9.59 13.85 -3.16
CA MET A 464 -8.26 13.25 -3.35
C MET A 464 -8.30 11.83 -3.93
N THR A 465 -9.40 11.44 -4.59
CA THR A 465 -9.56 10.12 -5.21
C THR A 465 -9.53 10.19 -6.75
N VAL A 466 -10.63 9.81 -7.41
CA VAL A 466 -10.72 9.53 -8.86
C VAL A 466 -10.55 10.79 -9.71
N VAL A 467 -11.12 11.91 -9.27
CA VAL A 467 -11.11 13.19 -9.99
C VAL A 467 -10.75 14.28 -9.01
N ARG A 468 -9.84 15.18 -9.41
CA ARG A 468 -9.31 16.23 -8.54
C ARG A 468 -9.41 17.59 -9.23
N TYR A 469 -9.79 18.61 -8.47
CA TYR A 469 -9.94 19.98 -8.96
C TYR A 469 -9.14 20.93 -8.08
N ASN A 470 -8.39 21.87 -8.66
CA ASN A 470 -7.45 22.70 -7.91
C ASN A 470 -8.11 23.60 -6.84
N ASP A 471 -9.32 24.09 -7.12
CA ASP A 471 -10.13 24.84 -6.17
C ASP A 471 -10.50 24.00 -4.94
N ARG A 472 -10.97 22.76 -5.15
CA ARG A 472 -11.31 21.81 -4.08
C ARG A 472 -10.09 21.32 -3.33
N LEU A 473 -8.95 21.13 -4.00
CA LEU A 473 -7.68 20.77 -3.35
C LEU A 473 -7.22 21.90 -2.42
N THR A 474 -7.34 23.15 -2.86
CA THR A 474 -7.03 24.33 -2.05
C THR A 474 -7.94 24.41 -0.82
N GLU A 475 -9.25 24.21 -1.00
CA GLU A 475 -10.21 24.13 0.12
C GLU A 475 -9.88 22.98 1.07
N THR A 476 -9.51 21.82 0.55
CA THR A 476 -9.11 20.62 1.32
C THR A 476 -7.91 20.92 2.21
N ILE A 477 -6.88 21.60 1.69
CA ILE A 477 -5.72 22.04 2.48
C ILE A 477 -6.16 22.97 3.62
N GLY A 478 -7.03 23.95 3.33
CA GLY A 478 -7.58 24.85 4.35
C GLY A 478 -8.33 24.09 5.46
N LYS A 479 -9.16 23.11 5.10
CA LYS A 479 -9.88 22.27 6.07
C LYS A 479 -8.96 21.34 6.86
N ILE A 480 -7.88 20.82 6.27
CA ILE A 480 -6.89 20.03 7.02
C ILE A 480 -6.24 20.91 8.10
N LYS A 481 -5.94 22.17 7.79
CA LYS A 481 -5.42 23.14 8.78
C LYS A 481 -6.42 23.41 9.91
N ASP A 482 -7.70 23.61 9.58
CA ASP A 482 -8.78 23.70 10.59
C ASP A 482 -8.87 22.44 11.47
N LEU A 483 -8.79 21.24 10.89
CA LEU A 483 -8.78 19.99 11.64
C LEU A 483 -7.56 19.89 12.58
N LYS A 484 -6.38 20.35 12.15
CA LYS A 484 -5.18 20.43 13.01
C LYS A 484 -5.34 21.43 14.15
N GLU A 485 -6.07 22.53 13.94
CA GLU A 485 -6.40 23.48 15.02
C GLU A 485 -7.39 22.84 16.02
N ARG A 486 -8.50 22.30 15.52
CA ARG A 486 -9.55 21.62 16.30
C ARG A 486 -9.03 20.40 17.06
N TYR A 487 -7.98 19.74 16.57
CA TYR A 487 -7.29 18.66 17.27
C TYR A 487 -6.88 19.04 18.70
N ASN A 488 -6.48 20.29 18.93
CA ASN A 488 -6.08 20.77 20.26
C ASN A 488 -7.26 20.87 21.24
N ASN A 489 -8.50 20.80 20.74
CA ASN A 489 -9.73 20.86 21.50
C ASN A 489 -10.44 19.47 21.59
N ILE A 490 -9.71 18.38 21.36
CA ILE A 490 -10.21 17.01 21.58
C ILE A 490 -10.45 16.75 23.06
N ASN A 491 -11.48 15.96 23.36
CA ASN A 491 -11.71 15.38 24.68
C ASN A 491 -11.47 13.86 24.69
N ILE A 492 -10.44 13.44 25.41
CA ILE A 492 -10.09 12.07 25.75
C ILE A 492 -10.85 11.67 27.01
N THR A 493 -11.96 10.97 26.82
CA THR A 493 -12.81 10.49 27.92
C THR A 493 -12.24 9.27 28.64
N ASP A 494 -11.50 8.42 27.93
CA ASP A 494 -10.80 7.27 28.51
C ASP A 494 -9.42 7.68 29.02
N THR A 495 -9.27 7.73 30.35
CA THR A 495 -8.02 8.07 31.04
C THR A 495 -7.26 6.84 31.53
N ALA A 496 -7.69 5.63 31.15
CA ALA A 496 -6.99 4.40 31.51
C ALA A 496 -5.56 4.42 30.99
N ARG A 497 -4.62 3.93 31.82
CA ARG A 497 -3.19 3.84 31.49
C ARG A 497 -2.78 2.45 31.03
N TRP A 498 -3.75 1.63 30.64
CA TRP A 498 -3.57 0.29 30.13
C TRP A 498 -4.59 0.08 29.02
N ASN A 499 -4.21 -0.60 27.94
CA ASN A 499 -5.08 -0.91 26.79
C ASN A 499 -5.94 0.26 26.28
N ASN A 500 -5.37 1.47 26.21
CA ASN A 500 -6.11 2.69 25.84
C ASN A 500 -5.99 2.96 24.34
N GLN A 501 -6.99 2.52 23.59
CA GLN A 501 -7.06 2.70 22.14
C GLN A 501 -7.37 4.15 21.75
N GLY A 502 -8.07 4.91 22.61
CA GLY A 502 -8.43 6.30 22.32
C GLY A 502 -7.21 7.20 22.19
N VAL A 503 -6.25 7.09 23.12
CA VAL A 503 -5.01 7.87 23.08
C VAL A 503 -4.13 7.46 21.91
N ALA A 504 -3.98 6.15 21.64
CA ALA A 504 -3.23 5.65 20.49
C ALA A 504 -3.82 6.17 19.17
N PHE A 505 -5.13 6.04 18.99
CA PHE A 505 -5.83 6.54 17.81
C PHE A 505 -5.69 8.06 17.64
N THR A 506 -5.80 8.83 18.74
CA THR A 506 -5.67 10.29 18.69
C THR A 506 -4.26 10.70 18.26
N ARG A 507 -3.22 10.02 18.76
CA ARG A 507 -1.85 10.22 18.23
C ARG A 507 -1.76 9.91 16.73
N GLN A 508 -2.33 8.80 16.28
CA GLN A 508 -2.34 8.41 14.87
C GLN A 508 -3.10 9.43 14.01
N LEU A 509 -4.14 10.06 14.55
CA LEU A 509 -4.94 11.08 13.86
C LEU A 509 -4.12 12.31 13.49
N TRP A 510 -3.29 12.81 14.40
CA TRP A 510 -2.35 13.88 14.08
C TRP A 510 -1.47 13.51 12.89
N ASN A 511 -0.92 12.30 12.92
CA ASN A 511 -0.07 11.77 11.87
C ASN A 511 -0.82 11.62 10.52
N MET A 512 -2.11 11.28 10.56
CA MET A 512 -2.97 11.25 9.38
C MET A 512 -3.16 12.65 8.78
N PHE A 513 -3.33 13.70 9.59
CA PHE A 513 -3.43 15.07 9.08
C PHE A 513 -2.14 15.54 8.39
N GLU A 514 -0.98 15.24 8.97
CA GLU A 514 0.32 15.60 8.38
C GLU A 514 0.53 14.97 6.99
N LEU A 515 0.23 13.68 6.85
CA LEU A 515 0.33 13.03 5.54
C LEU A 515 -0.78 13.48 4.58
N ALA A 516 -2.01 13.67 5.06
CA ALA A 516 -3.10 14.15 4.22
C ALA A 516 -2.76 15.51 3.59
N GLU A 517 -2.13 16.42 4.35
CA GLU A 517 -1.67 17.71 3.85
C GLU A 517 -0.57 17.52 2.79
N ALA A 518 0.45 16.71 3.06
CA ALA A 518 1.53 16.41 2.10
C ALA A 518 1.00 15.84 0.78
N MET A 519 0.08 14.88 0.85
CA MET A 519 -0.55 14.27 -0.31
C MET A 519 -1.38 15.29 -1.11
N THR A 520 -2.14 16.14 -0.42
CA THR A 520 -3.03 17.13 -1.06
C THR A 520 -2.26 18.28 -1.69
N VAL A 521 -1.21 18.78 -1.04
CA VAL A 521 -0.32 19.80 -1.61
C VAL A 521 0.45 19.23 -2.80
N GLY A 522 0.94 17.99 -2.71
CA GLY A 522 1.55 17.29 -3.85
C GLY A 522 0.58 17.18 -5.04
N ALA A 523 -0.67 16.82 -4.79
CA ALA A 523 -1.70 16.78 -5.83
C ALA A 523 -1.96 18.16 -6.43
N LEU A 524 -2.07 19.21 -5.60
CA LEU A 524 -2.30 20.59 -6.05
C LEU A 524 -1.16 21.09 -6.95
N MET A 525 0.09 20.85 -6.56
CA MET A 525 1.27 21.33 -7.29
C MET A 525 1.56 20.60 -8.61
N ARG A 526 0.87 19.48 -8.86
CA ARG A 526 1.04 18.66 -10.06
C ARG A 526 -0.11 18.85 -11.04
N ASP A 527 0.06 19.77 -11.97
CA ASP A 527 -0.92 20.16 -12.99
C ASP A 527 -0.76 19.36 -14.29
N GLU A 528 -0.98 18.05 -14.17
CA GLU A 528 -1.12 17.10 -15.28
C GLU A 528 -2.14 16.02 -14.92
N SER A 529 -2.38 15.07 -15.83
CA SER A 529 -3.08 13.82 -15.54
C SER A 529 -2.20 12.64 -15.91
N ARG A 530 -1.85 11.81 -14.91
CA ARG A 530 -0.96 10.67 -15.05
C ARG A 530 -1.39 9.53 -14.14
N GLY A 531 -1.55 8.33 -14.69
CA GLY A 531 -1.94 7.15 -13.90
C GLY A 531 -3.24 7.35 -13.10
N ALA A 532 -3.14 7.22 -11.77
CA ALA A 532 -4.26 7.39 -10.84
C ALA A 532 -4.49 8.85 -10.39
N HIS A 533 -3.61 9.77 -10.78
CA HIS A 533 -3.82 11.21 -10.59
C HIS A 533 -4.48 11.78 -11.85
N TYR A 534 -5.69 12.32 -11.68
CA TYR A 534 -6.46 12.88 -12.79
C TYR A 534 -7.06 14.23 -12.39
N LYS A 535 -6.70 15.26 -13.16
CA LYS A 535 -7.24 16.62 -13.08
C LYS A 535 -7.90 16.98 -14.41
N PRO A 536 -9.23 17.18 -14.45
CA PRO A 536 -9.93 17.51 -15.69
C PRO A 536 -9.43 18.79 -16.36
N ASP A 537 -8.94 19.77 -15.59
CA ASP A 537 -8.38 21.02 -16.12
C ASP A 537 -7.00 20.83 -16.77
N PHE A 538 -6.34 19.70 -16.50
CA PHE A 538 -5.04 19.29 -17.04
C PHE A 538 -5.11 17.83 -17.51
N PRO A 539 -5.91 17.53 -18.56
CA PRO A 539 -6.31 16.16 -18.88
C PRO A 539 -5.21 15.31 -19.51
N GLU A 540 -4.14 15.94 -20.00
CA GLU A 540 -3.02 15.27 -20.66
C GLU A 540 -1.89 14.98 -19.69
N ARG A 541 -1.10 13.94 -20.01
CA ARG A 541 0.18 13.65 -19.38
C ARG A 541 1.23 14.64 -19.88
N ASP A 542 1.95 15.29 -18.96
CA ASP A 542 2.96 16.30 -19.28
C ASP A 542 4.35 15.77 -18.92
N ASP A 543 5.04 15.20 -19.91
CA ASP A 543 6.39 14.66 -19.73
C ASP A 543 7.47 15.77 -19.68
N ASP A 544 7.21 16.95 -20.23
CA ASP A 544 8.20 18.04 -20.25
C ASP A 544 8.34 18.65 -18.86
N ASN A 545 7.22 18.85 -18.15
CA ASN A 545 7.22 19.48 -16.84
C ASN A 545 7.16 18.48 -15.68
N PHE A 546 6.53 17.31 -15.85
CA PHE A 546 6.20 16.43 -14.72
C PHE A 546 6.75 15.00 -14.84
N MET A 547 7.72 14.75 -15.72
CA MET A 547 8.49 13.49 -15.69
C MET A 547 9.50 13.48 -14.52
N LYS A 548 8.98 13.58 -13.31
CA LYS A 548 9.71 13.77 -12.04
C LYS A 548 8.90 13.27 -10.85
N THR A 549 9.58 12.81 -9.81
CA THR A 549 8.98 12.37 -8.55
C THR A 549 8.65 13.59 -7.70
N THR A 550 7.42 13.70 -7.21
CA THR A 550 7.02 14.74 -6.24
C THR A 550 7.64 14.40 -4.88
N ILE A 551 8.35 15.33 -4.27
CA ILE A 551 8.99 15.15 -2.95
C ILE A 551 8.40 16.16 -1.97
N ALA A 552 7.85 15.68 -0.87
CA ALA A 552 7.43 16.49 0.25
C ALA A 552 8.49 16.43 1.36
N ASP A 553 8.95 17.59 1.79
CA ASP A 553 9.72 17.80 3.02
C ASP A 553 8.79 18.39 4.08
N TRP A 554 8.84 17.85 5.31
CA TRP A 554 8.02 18.37 6.40
C TRP A 554 8.55 19.70 6.91
N THR A 555 7.65 20.67 7.14
CA THR A 555 7.93 21.90 7.87
C THR A 555 6.79 22.24 8.82
N PRO A 556 7.01 23.04 9.88
CA PRO A 556 5.95 23.46 10.79
C PRO A 556 4.79 24.22 10.11
N ASP A 557 5.04 24.90 9.00
CA ASP A 557 4.06 25.73 8.29
C ASP A 557 3.30 24.96 7.19
N GLY A 558 3.64 23.67 7.00
CA GLY A 558 3.10 22.79 5.97
C GLY A 558 4.19 22.11 5.12
N PRO A 559 3.82 21.17 4.24
CA PRO A 559 4.75 20.46 3.38
C PRO A 559 5.41 21.42 2.37
N LYS A 560 6.74 21.35 2.24
CA LYS A 560 7.46 21.99 1.15
C LYS A 560 7.63 20.98 0.01
N ILE A 561 7.10 21.31 -1.17
CA ILE A 561 7.21 20.44 -2.34
C ILE A 561 8.45 20.79 -3.16
N SER A 562 9.22 19.77 -3.48
CA SER A 562 10.30 19.76 -4.47
C SER A 562 10.10 18.58 -5.44
N TYR A 563 11.01 18.41 -6.39
CA TYR A 563 10.93 17.33 -7.37
C TYR A 563 12.29 16.70 -7.61
N ASP A 564 12.32 15.38 -7.66
CA ASP A 564 13.50 14.58 -8.04
C ASP A 564 13.34 14.08 -9.47
N GLU A 565 14.44 13.98 -10.20
CA GLU A 565 14.48 13.31 -11.50
C GLU A 565 14.13 11.82 -11.35
N ILE A 566 13.67 11.22 -12.45
CA ILE A 566 13.41 9.78 -12.52
C ILE A 566 14.31 9.12 -13.56
N ASP A 567 14.70 7.89 -13.29
CA ASP A 567 15.48 7.10 -14.23
C ASP A 567 14.57 6.37 -15.22
N VAL A 568 14.50 6.89 -16.45
CA VAL A 568 13.77 6.30 -17.59
C VAL A 568 14.69 5.79 -18.69
N SER A 569 15.91 5.38 -18.33
CA SER A 569 16.97 5.05 -19.29
C SER A 569 16.77 3.76 -20.11
N LEU A 570 15.88 2.86 -19.70
CA LEU A 570 15.75 1.52 -20.29
C LEU A 570 14.61 1.41 -21.32
N ILE A 571 13.45 2.02 -21.04
CA ILE A 571 12.26 2.06 -21.90
C ILE A 571 11.85 3.52 -22.06
N LYS A 572 11.85 4.01 -23.29
CA LYS A 572 11.40 5.38 -23.59
C LYS A 572 9.91 5.55 -23.27
N PRO A 573 9.51 6.68 -22.65
CA PRO A 573 8.10 7.00 -22.45
C PRO A 573 7.31 6.95 -23.75
N ARG A 574 6.12 6.35 -23.69
CA ARG A 574 5.16 6.30 -24.79
C ARG A 574 3.75 6.51 -24.26
N LYS A 575 2.85 6.97 -25.12
CA LYS A 575 1.44 7.17 -24.76
C LYS A 575 0.81 5.84 -24.35
N ARG A 576 0.08 5.86 -23.24
CA ARG A 576 -0.77 4.73 -22.83
C ARG A 576 -2.03 4.71 -23.70
N ASP A 577 -2.08 3.79 -24.65
CA ASP A 577 -3.28 3.48 -25.43
C ASP A 577 -3.79 2.06 -25.09
N TYR A 578 -5.02 2.00 -24.56
CA TYR A 578 -5.74 0.76 -24.29
C TYR A 578 -6.97 0.60 -25.21
N SER A 579 -7.09 1.45 -26.25
CA SER A 579 -8.14 1.33 -27.27
C SER A 579 -7.78 0.34 -28.38
N THR A 580 -6.48 0.10 -28.60
CA THR A 580 -5.96 -0.80 -29.64
C THR A 580 -5.03 -1.86 -29.06
N GLU A 581 -4.83 -2.97 -29.80
CA GLU A 581 -3.83 -3.97 -29.42
C GLU A 581 -2.40 -3.42 -29.60
N LYS A 582 -1.50 -3.75 -28.65
CA LYS A 582 -0.07 -3.48 -28.78
C LYS A 582 0.40 -4.06 -30.12
N LYS A 583 0.74 -3.19 -31.08
CA LYS A 583 1.37 -3.63 -32.34
C LYS A 583 2.64 -4.37 -31.95
N LYS A 584 2.76 -5.64 -32.35
CA LYS A 584 4.05 -6.35 -32.26
C LYS A 584 5.02 -5.55 -33.12
N GLU A 585 5.95 -4.83 -32.50
CA GLU A 585 7.08 -4.28 -33.24
C GLU A 585 7.80 -5.46 -33.88
N GLY A 586 7.97 -5.39 -35.21
CA GLY A 586 8.54 -6.46 -36.00
C GLY A 586 9.96 -6.78 -35.52
N SER A 587 10.24 -8.08 -35.47
CA SER A 587 11.53 -8.72 -35.22
C SER A 587 12.73 -8.04 -35.87
#